data_AF-A0AAX3X4N1-F1
#
_entry.id   AF-A0AAX3X4N1-F1
#
_cell.length_a   1.000
_cell.length_b   1.000
_cell.length_c   1.000
_cell.angle_alpha   90.00
_cell.angle_beta   90.00
_cell.angle_gamma   90.00
#
_symmetry.space_group_name_H-M   'P 1'
#
loop_
_entity.id
_entity.type
_entity.pdbx_description
1 polymer ?
#
loop_
_entity_poly.entity_id
_entity_poly.type
_entity_poly.pdbx_seq_one_letter_code
_entity_poly.pdbx_strand_id
1 'polypeptide(L)'
;MLKQIIQSWDQYCRDENFVGIGSTRKVYRVLDYVIKVHLHPIGYKQSKNELEIYTSMVDKGLAQLFAQTYYVDDFISVQKYYKPLELKNNQTYEVKDEENQCLIPNLFDEVLEILDKNFDCFDLEDSSNYGLNNDGKLVFTDYGMTKSLYEKEWVPLAEEGILPQIHFDFCSVCGLEKELRMYGDNDRDKRCYNCGKE
;
A
#
# COMPACT_ATOMS: atom_id res chain seq x y z
N MET A 1 -18.46 11.63 10.06
CA MET A 1 -17.10 11.89 9.54
C MET A 1 -16.82 11.11 8.27
N LEU A 2 -16.81 9.77 8.29
CA LEU A 2 -16.54 8.94 7.09
C LEU A 2 -17.33 9.33 5.83
N LYS A 3 -18.64 9.57 5.94
CA LYS A 3 -19.47 10.03 4.81
C LYS A 3 -18.97 11.34 4.19
N GLN A 4 -18.51 12.28 5.00
CA GLN A 4 -17.97 13.56 4.52
C GLN A 4 -16.58 13.38 3.89
N ILE A 5 -15.74 12.48 4.43
CA ILE A 5 -14.47 12.10 3.80
C ILE A 5 -14.73 11.56 2.40
N ILE A 6 -15.69 10.65 2.24
CA ILE A 6 -16.04 10.06 0.94
C ILE A 6 -16.58 11.12 -0.04
N GLN A 7 -17.46 12.01 0.43
CA GLN A 7 -18.12 13.00 -0.43
C GLN A 7 -17.24 14.19 -0.83
N SER A 8 -16.15 14.44 -0.11
CA SER A 8 -15.27 15.61 -0.33
C SER A 8 -13.79 15.21 -0.25
N TRP A 9 -13.48 14.00 -0.72
CA TRP A 9 -12.16 13.38 -0.61
C TRP A 9 -11.06 14.24 -1.25
N ASP A 10 -11.39 14.87 -2.37
CA ASP A 10 -10.52 15.74 -3.16
C ASP A 10 -10.00 16.92 -2.33
N GLN A 11 -10.82 17.45 -1.42
CA GLN A 11 -10.43 18.55 -0.54
C GLN A 11 -9.38 18.13 0.50
N TYR A 12 -9.32 16.84 0.83
CA TYR A 12 -8.38 16.28 1.79
C TYR A 12 -7.08 15.80 1.15
N CYS A 13 -7.07 15.55 -0.17
CA CYS A 13 -5.90 15.11 -0.91
C CYS A 13 -4.92 16.25 -1.19
N ARG A 14 -4.31 16.76 -0.13
CA ARG A 14 -3.32 17.85 -0.10
C ARG A 14 -1.97 17.33 0.39
N ASP A 15 -0.90 18.06 0.08
CA ASP A 15 0.47 17.69 0.48
C ASP A 15 0.62 17.52 2.00
N GLU A 16 -0.07 18.33 2.80
CA GLU A 16 -0.06 18.23 4.27
C GLU A 16 -0.64 16.91 4.81
N ASN A 17 -1.47 16.24 4.01
CA ASN A 17 -2.10 14.95 4.34
C ASN A 17 -1.45 13.79 3.58
N PHE A 18 -0.45 14.04 2.73
CA PHE A 18 0.18 13.00 1.93
C PHE A 18 0.93 11.99 2.80
N VAL A 19 0.75 10.71 2.51
CA VAL A 19 1.39 9.59 3.22
C VAL A 19 2.42 8.91 2.32
N GLY A 20 2.04 8.60 1.10
CA GLY A 20 2.88 7.84 0.19
C GLY A 20 2.25 7.70 -1.19
N ILE A 21 3.08 7.32 -2.16
CA ILE A 21 2.67 7.10 -3.55
C ILE A 21 3.27 5.79 -4.02
N GLY A 22 2.41 4.90 -4.49
CA GLY A 22 2.81 3.66 -5.14
C GLY A 22 2.80 3.79 -6.66
N SER A 23 2.90 2.65 -7.33
CA SER A 23 2.80 2.58 -8.79
C SER A 23 1.43 2.97 -9.32
N THR A 24 0.36 2.66 -8.57
CA THR A 24 -1.03 2.74 -9.06
C THR A 24 -1.98 3.49 -8.13
N ARG A 25 -1.53 3.87 -6.93
CA ARG A 25 -2.33 4.59 -5.93
C ARG A 25 -1.52 5.66 -5.20
N LYS A 26 -2.19 6.74 -4.80
CA LYS A 26 -1.64 7.81 -3.94
C LYS A 26 -2.42 7.84 -2.64
N VAL A 27 -1.73 7.89 -1.50
CA VAL A 27 -2.34 7.72 -0.18
C VAL A 27 -2.29 9.03 0.60
N TYR A 28 -3.43 9.41 1.17
CA TYR A 28 -3.58 10.59 2.02
C TYR A 28 -4.24 10.21 3.34
N ARG A 29 -3.77 10.76 4.46
CA ARG A 29 -4.32 10.51 5.79
C ARG A 29 -5.28 11.62 6.18
N VAL A 30 -6.44 11.22 6.70
CA VAL A 30 -7.42 12.13 7.32
C VAL A 30 -7.87 11.54 8.64
N LEU A 31 -7.42 12.13 9.76
CA LEU A 31 -7.69 11.62 11.11
C LEU A 31 -7.22 10.15 11.23
N ASP A 32 -8.19 9.25 11.44
CA ASP A 32 -8.01 7.81 11.60
C ASP A 32 -8.28 7.02 10.32
N TYR A 33 -8.32 7.68 9.17
CA TYR A 33 -8.59 7.08 7.87
C TYR A 33 -7.47 7.40 6.88
N VAL A 34 -7.34 6.56 5.87
CA VAL A 34 -6.62 6.87 4.63
C VAL A 34 -7.57 6.91 3.46
N ILE A 35 -7.32 7.84 2.55
CA ILE A 35 -7.89 7.91 1.21
C ILE A 35 -6.81 7.40 0.27
N LYS A 36 -7.04 6.27 -0.41
CA LYS A 36 -6.18 5.80 -1.48
C LYS A 36 -6.80 6.22 -2.80
N VAL A 37 -6.22 7.24 -3.46
CA VAL A 37 -6.64 7.71 -4.78
C VAL A 37 -6.09 6.78 -5.84
N HIS A 38 -6.93 6.31 -6.74
CA HIS A 38 -6.55 5.42 -7.84
C HIS A 38 -5.94 6.25 -8.97
N LEU A 39 -4.64 6.05 -9.23
CA LEU A 39 -3.93 6.68 -10.35
C LEU A 39 -4.09 5.87 -11.65
N HIS A 40 -4.47 4.60 -11.52
CA HIS A 40 -4.64 3.66 -12.62
C HIS A 40 -5.76 2.65 -12.28
N PRO A 41 -6.46 2.05 -13.28
CA PRO A 41 -7.49 1.03 -13.02
C PRO A 41 -7.03 -0.18 -12.19
N ILE A 42 -5.73 -0.51 -12.22
CA ILE A 42 -5.15 -1.55 -11.35
C ILE A 42 -5.27 -1.15 -9.87
N GLY A 43 -5.12 0.12 -9.51
CA GLY A 43 -5.30 0.60 -8.14
C GLY A 43 -6.74 0.38 -7.65
N TYR A 44 -7.73 0.60 -8.51
CA TYR A 44 -9.12 0.27 -8.20
C TYR A 44 -9.35 -1.23 -7.98
N LYS A 45 -8.76 -2.08 -8.84
CA LYS A 45 -8.82 -3.54 -8.68
C LYS A 45 -8.21 -3.99 -7.35
N GLN A 46 -7.06 -3.45 -6.97
CA GLN A 46 -6.46 -3.71 -5.65
C GLN A 46 -7.41 -3.33 -4.51
N SER A 47 -7.99 -2.12 -4.55
CA SER A 47 -8.92 -1.66 -3.51
C SER A 47 -10.18 -2.53 -3.42
N LYS A 48 -10.70 -3.03 -4.56
CA LYS A 48 -11.80 -4.00 -4.57
C LYS A 48 -11.42 -5.31 -3.89
N ASN A 49 -10.25 -5.84 -4.20
CA ASN A 49 -9.73 -7.05 -3.55
C ASN A 49 -9.57 -6.84 -2.04
N GLU A 50 -9.05 -5.68 -1.59
CA GLU A 50 -8.94 -5.35 -0.16
C GLU A 50 -10.31 -5.38 0.55
N LEU A 51 -11.36 -4.89 -0.11
CA LEU A 51 -12.72 -4.92 0.44
C LEU A 51 -13.28 -6.35 0.51
N GLU A 52 -13.06 -7.15 -0.54
CA GLU A 52 -13.50 -8.56 -0.59
C GLU A 52 -12.78 -9.39 0.47
N ILE A 53 -11.46 -9.29 0.53
CA ILE A 53 -10.62 -9.99 1.51
C ILE A 53 -11.06 -9.60 2.93
N TYR A 54 -11.16 -8.29 3.22
CA TYR A 54 -11.57 -7.84 4.54
C TYR A 54 -12.93 -8.44 4.97
N THR A 55 -13.90 -8.44 4.05
CA THR A 55 -15.23 -9.00 4.31
C THR A 55 -15.14 -10.49 4.65
N SER A 56 -14.34 -11.26 3.90
CA SER A 56 -14.09 -12.68 4.20
C SER A 56 -13.38 -12.90 5.54
N MET A 57 -12.46 -12.01 5.91
CA MET A 57 -11.76 -12.08 7.21
C MET A 57 -12.67 -11.75 8.39
N VAL A 58 -13.67 -10.87 8.20
CA VAL A 58 -14.72 -10.63 9.19
C VAL A 58 -15.50 -11.92 9.47
N ASP A 59 -15.94 -12.62 8.43
CA ASP A 59 -16.71 -13.87 8.58
C ASP A 59 -15.89 -14.98 9.27
N LYS A 60 -14.56 -14.92 9.18
CA LYS A 60 -13.61 -15.85 9.83
C LYS A 60 -13.19 -15.42 11.23
N GLY A 61 -13.62 -14.25 11.73
CA GLY A 61 -13.18 -13.72 13.02
C GLY A 61 -11.73 -13.23 13.06
N LEU A 62 -11.18 -12.85 11.91
CA LEU A 62 -9.78 -12.42 11.72
C LEU A 62 -9.65 -10.92 11.41
N ALA A 63 -10.76 -10.17 11.41
CA ALA A 63 -10.80 -8.77 11.00
C ALA A 63 -9.80 -7.84 11.73
N GLN A 64 -9.46 -8.13 12.98
CA GLN A 64 -8.51 -7.38 13.78
C GLN A 64 -7.08 -7.34 13.21
N LEU A 65 -6.75 -8.28 12.32
CA LEU A 65 -5.45 -8.35 11.65
C LEU A 65 -5.38 -7.47 10.41
N PHE A 66 -6.49 -6.88 9.98
CA PHE A 66 -6.59 -6.14 8.73
C PHE A 66 -7.08 -4.72 8.95
N ALA A 67 -6.51 -3.79 8.17
CA ALA A 67 -7.01 -2.44 8.11
C ALA A 67 -8.34 -2.42 7.36
N GLN A 68 -9.43 -2.14 8.07
CA GLN A 68 -10.78 -2.15 7.52
C GLN A 68 -10.92 -1.24 6.30
N THR A 69 -11.32 -1.82 5.17
CA THR A 69 -11.77 -1.08 3.98
C THR A 69 -13.24 -0.72 4.14
N TYR A 70 -13.54 0.57 4.25
CA TYR A 70 -14.89 1.10 4.47
C TYR A 70 -15.64 1.40 3.18
N TYR A 71 -14.91 1.78 2.13
CA TYR A 71 -15.49 2.28 0.89
C TYR A 71 -14.53 2.08 -0.28
N VAL A 72 -15.08 1.77 -1.45
CA VAL A 72 -14.36 1.69 -2.72
C VAL A 72 -15.30 2.18 -3.83
N ASP A 73 -14.82 3.10 -4.66
CA ASP A 73 -15.40 3.41 -5.96
C ASP A 73 -14.29 3.46 -7.02
N ASP A 74 -14.62 3.90 -8.23
CA ASP A 74 -13.65 3.93 -9.34
C ASP A 74 -12.48 4.88 -9.08
N PHE A 75 -12.64 5.91 -8.24
CA PHE A 75 -11.65 6.96 -7.99
C PHE A 75 -10.85 6.77 -6.71
N ILE A 76 -11.48 6.27 -5.65
CA ILE A 76 -10.87 6.16 -4.32
C ILE A 76 -11.24 4.88 -3.59
N SER A 77 -10.43 4.54 -2.59
CA SER A 77 -10.87 3.75 -1.46
C SER A 77 -10.61 4.48 -0.14
N VAL A 78 -11.40 4.16 0.87
CA VAL A 78 -11.23 4.66 2.24
C VAL A 78 -11.02 3.50 3.18
N GLN A 79 -9.91 3.51 3.91
CA GLN A 79 -9.49 2.44 4.82
C GLN A 79 -9.14 3.02 6.19
N LYS A 80 -9.17 2.19 7.24
CA LYS A 80 -8.64 2.54 8.56
C LYS A 80 -7.15 2.84 8.45
N TYR A 81 -6.70 3.96 9.04
CA TYR A 81 -5.28 4.28 9.14
C TYR A 81 -4.64 3.52 10.29
N TYR A 82 -3.45 2.96 10.03
CA TYR A 82 -2.50 2.44 11.01
C TYR A 82 -1.17 3.14 10.82
N LYS A 83 -0.39 3.32 11.90
CA LYS A 83 0.93 3.94 11.81
C LYS A 83 1.83 3.01 10.98
N PRO A 84 2.45 3.47 9.88
CA PRO A 84 3.40 2.66 9.11
C PRO A 84 4.60 2.23 9.96
N LEU A 85 5.23 1.13 9.55
CA LEU A 85 6.52 0.71 10.10
C LEU A 85 7.60 1.75 9.73
N GLU A 86 8.58 1.93 10.62
CA GLU A 86 9.70 2.84 10.36
C GLU A 86 10.68 2.21 9.39
N LEU A 87 11.10 2.94 8.37
CA LEU A 87 12.07 2.45 7.39
C LEU A 87 13.43 2.17 8.06
N LYS A 88 14.07 1.06 7.69
CA LYS A 88 15.46 0.76 8.10
C LYS A 88 16.38 1.31 7.01
N ASN A 89 17.28 2.24 7.35
CA ASN A 89 18.17 2.91 6.39
C ASN A 89 17.42 3.58 5.22
N ASN A 90 16.24 4.15 5.48
CA ASN A 90 15.32 4.70 4.47
C ASN A 90 14.78 3.66 3.47
N GLN A 91 14.82 2.37 3.78
CA GLN A 91 14.31 1.29 2.94
C GLN A 91 13.25 0.45 3.66
N THR A 92 12.38 -0.18 2.89
CA THR A 92 11.52 -1.26 3.36
C THR A 92 12.36 -2.51 3.64
N TYR A 93 11.76 -3.49 4.32
CA TYR A 93 12.44 -4.72 4.73
C TYR A 93 11.41 -5.84 4.90
N GLU A 94 11.89 -7.07 4.91
CA GLU A 94 11.03 -8.24 5.15
C GLU A 94 10.56 -8.29 6.61
N VAL A 95 9.24 -8.35 6.83
CA VAL A 95 8.66 -8.28 8.19
C VAL A 95 8.93 -9.52 9.05
N LYS A 96 9.29 -10.65 8.45
CA LYS A 96 9.58 -11.92 9.14
C LYS A 96 11.05 -12.07 9.54
N ASP A 97 11.77 -10.98 9.74
CA ASP A 97 13.09 -11.02 10.37
C ASP A 97 13.00 -11.43 11.88
N GLU A 98 14.11 -11.90 12.46
CA GLU A 98 14.17 -12.30 13.87
C GLU A 98 13.87 -11.13 14.82
N GLU A 99 14.15 -9.89 14.40
CA GLU A 99 14.01 -8.67 15.20
C GLU A 99 12.54 -8.27 15.40
N ASN A 100 11.67 -8.62 14.45
CA ASN A 100 10.26 -8.22 14.42
C ASN A 100 9.31 -9.26 15.02
N GLN A 101 9.82 -10.38 15.54
CA GLN A 101 9.01 -11.44 16.17
C GLN A 101 8.03 -10.91 17.22
N CYS A 102 8.42 -9.85 17.95
CA CYS A 102 7.56 -9.24 18.97
C CYS A 102 6.35 -8.48 18.39
N LEU A 103 6.38 -8.09 17.11
CA LEU A 103 5.31 -7.39 16.41
C LEU A 103 4.26 -8.36 15.84
N ILE A 104 4.63 -9.62 15.63
CA ILE A 104 3.77 -10.61 15.00
C ILE A 104 2.59 -10.95 15.94
N PRO A 105 1.33 -10.82 15.47
CA PRO A 105 0.16 -11.22 16.23
C PRO A 105 -0.09 -12.74 16.16
N ASN A 106 -0.98 -13.23 17.03
CA ASN A 106 -1.44 -14.61 16.93
C ASN A 106 -2.16 -14.86 15.59
N LEU A 107 -2.09 -16.09 15.09
CA LEU A 107 -2.73 -16.54 13.83
C LEU A 107 -2.17 -15.91 12.55
N PHE A 108 -1.07 -15.15 12.62
CA PHE A 108 -0.49 -14.46 11.47
C PHE A 108 -0.10 -15.40 10.32
N ASP A 109 0.56 -16.52 10.63
CA ASP A 109 0.95 -17.50 9.61
C ASP A 109 -0.24 -18.20 8.96
N GLU A 110 -1.30 -18.49 9.73
CA GLU A 110 -2.55 -19.04 9.20
C GLU A 110 -3.21 -18.06 8.24
N VAL A 111 -3.20 -16.77 8.58
CA VAL A 111 -3.74 -15.71 7.72
C VAL A 111 -2.94 -15.57 6.43
N LEU A 112 -1.61 -15.61 6.50
CA LEU A 112 -0.77 -15.59 5.29
C LEU A 112 -1.08 -16.77 4.36
N GLU A 113 -1.26 -17.97 4.92
CA GLU A 113 -1.65 -19.16 4.14
C GLU A 113 -3.02 -18.98 3.48
N ILE A 114 -3.99 -18.37 4.18
CA ILE A 114 -5.31 -18.06 3.61
C ILE A 114 -5.19 -17.03 2.48
N LEU A 115 -4.42 -15.96 2.68
CA LEU A 115 -4.22 -14.90 1.68
C LEU A 115 -3.57 -15.45 0.40
N ASP A 116 -2.54 -16.29 0.55
CA ASP A 116 -1.88 -16.96 -0.58
C ASP A 116 -2.86 -17.91 -1.30
N LYS A 117 -3.42 -18.90 -0.58
CA LYS A 117 -4.16 -20.00 -1.23
C LYS A 117 -5.55 -19.62 -1.73
N ASN A 118 -6.25 -18.74 -1.03
CA ASN A 118 -7.65 -18.44 -1.34
C ASN A 118 -7.82 -17.15 -2.14
N PHE A 119 -6.85 -16.23 -2.06
CA PHE A 119 -6.94 -14.92 -2.68
C PHE A 119 -5.80 -14.63 -3.65
N ASP A 120 -4.82 -15.53 -3.79
CA ASP A 120 -3.66 -15.32 -4.67
C ASP A 120 -2.90 -14.03 -4.31
N CYS A 121 -2.90 -13.63 -3.03
CA CYS A 121 -2.27 -12.40 -2.59
C CYS A 121 -0.75 -12.46 -2.79
N PHE A 122 -0.19 -11.33 -3.22
CA PHE A 122 1.23 -11.19 -3.53
C PHE A 122 1.86 -10.10 -2.67
N ASP A 123 3.20 -10.12 -2.56
CA ASP A 123 4.01 -9.10 -1.89
C ASP A 123 3.78 -8.95 -0.38
N LEU A 124 3.32 -9.99 0.29
CA LEU A 124 2.98 -9.92 1.72
C LEU A 124 4.20 -9.87 2.66
N GLU A 125 5.43 -9.87 2.17
CA GLU A 125 6.62 -9.88 3.02
C GLU A 125 7.17 -8.47 3.29
N ASP A 126 6.86 -7.49 2.44
CA ASP A 126 7.39 -6.13 2.53
C ASP A 126 6.76 -5.31 3.67
N SER A 127 7.59 -4.63 4.45
CA SER A 127 7.15 -3.84 5.62
C SER A 127 6.24 -2.66 5.30
N SER A 128 6.22 -2.16 4.06
CA SER A 128 5.29 -1.11 3.62
C SER A 128 3.83 -1.59 3.57
N ASN A 129 3.60 -2.89 3.50
CA ASN A 129 2.26 -3.47 3.45
C ASN A 129 1.61 -3.60 4.85
N TYR A 130 2.32 -3.15 5.89
CA TYR A 130 1.91 -3.26 7.30
C TYR A 130 1.84 -1.91 8.02
N GLY A 131 0.99 -1.89 9.04
CA GLY A 131 0.99 -0.85 10.07
C GLY A 131 0.93 -1.45 11.47
N LEU A 132 1.07 -0.60 12.48
CA LEU A 132 1.00 -0.99 13.89
C LEU A 132 -0.33 -0.56 14.51
N ASN A 133 -0.98 -1.51 15.20
CA ASN A 133 -2.12 -1.21 16.06
C ASN A 133 -1.66 -0.61 17.41
N ASN A 134 -2.63 -0.29 18.28
CA ASN A 134 -2.36 0.32 19.59
C ASN A 134 -1.58 -0.59 20.55
N ASP A 135 -1.57 -1.90 20.31
CA ASP A 135 -0.81 -2.89 21.09
C ASP A 135 0.60 -3.11 20.51
N GLY A 136 0.98 -2.37 19.47
CA GLY A 136 2.25 -2.53 18.77
C GLY A 136 2.33 -3.80 17.92
N LYS A 137 1.20 -4.36 17.51
CA LYS A 137 1.12 -5.55 16.65
C LYS A 137 0.88 -5.19 15.19
N LEU A 138 1.42 -6.03 14.30
CA LEU A 138 1.24 -5.89 12.84
C LEU A 138 -0.24 -6.01 12.45
N VAL A 139 -0.62 -5.17 11.50
CA VAL A 139 -1.90 -5.17 10.81
C VAL A 139 -1.64 -5.01 9.32
N PHE A 140 -2.26 -5.85 8.49
CA PHE A 140 -2.20 -5.74 7.04
C PHE A 140 -2.91 -4.46 6.58
N THR A 141 -2.19 -3.59 5.87
CA THR A 141 -2.71 -2.30 5.35
C THR A 141 -2.79 -2.27 3.83
N ASP A 142 -1.94 -3.03 3.16
CA ASP A 142 -2.01 -3.25 1.72
C ASP A 142 -1.95 -4.76 1.44
N TYR A 143 -3.07 -5.31 1.01
CA TYR A 143 -3.27 -6.75 0.82
C TYR A 143 -4.17 -7.01 -0.40
N GLY A 144 -4.26 -6.04 -1.32
CA GLY A 144 -5.13 -6.11 -2.49
C GLY A 144 -4.46 -6.61 -3.76
N MET A 145 -3.13 -6.65 -3.79
CA MET A 145 -2.40 -7.13 -4.96
C MET A 145 -2.46 -8.65 -5.02
N THR A 146 -2.94 -9.18 -6.16
CA THR A 146 -2.85 -10.61 -6.44
C THR A 146 -1.70 -10.89 -7.41
N LYS A 147 -1.14 -12.09 -7.35
CA LYS A 147 -0.09 -12.53 -8.27
C LYS A 147 -0.57 -12.47 -9.71
N SER A 148 -1.80 -12.94 -9.98
CA SER A 148 -2.39 -12.84 -11.32
C SER A 148 -2.55 -11.40 -11.80
N LEU A 149 -2.92 -10.45 -10.94
CA LEU A 149 -3.04 -9.04 -11.32
C LEU A 149 -1.66 -8.42 -11.58
N TYR A 150 -0.68 -8.75 -10.73
CA TYR A 150 0.69 -8.32 -10.87
C TYR A 150 1.31 -8.81 -12.18
N GLU A 151 1.31 -10.12 -12.43
CA GLU A 151 1.99 -10.73 -13.58
C GLU A 151 1.31 -10.42 -14.92
N LYS A 152 -0.03 -10.38 -14.96
CA LYS A 152 -0.77 -10.25 -16.23
C LYS A 152 -1.06 -8.81 -16.63
N GLU A 153 -1.10 -7.89 -15.68
CA GLU A 153 -1.45 -6.49 -15.95
C GLU A 153 -0.38 -5.52 -15.50
N TRP A 154 0.15 -5.64 -14.28
CA TRP A 154 1.12 -4.67 -13.78
C TRP A 154 2.46 -4.77 -14.49
N VAL A 155 3.04 -5.97 -14.59
CA VAL A 155 4.37 -6.20 -15.19
C VAL A 155 4.43 -5.71 -16.64
N PRO A 156 3.50 -6.08 -17.55
CA PRO A 156 3.55 -5.59 -18.93
C PRO A 156 3.52 -4.06 -19.02
N LEU A 157 2.68 -3.40 -18.22
CA LEU A 157 2.59 -1.94 -18.22
C LEU A 157 3.82 -1.26 -17.61
N ALA A 158 4.48 -1.92 -16.64
CA ALA A 158 5.72 -1.44 -16.05
C ALA A 158 6.91 -1.54 -17.01
N GLU A 159 7.00 -2.63 -17.78
CA GLU A 159 8.00 -2.84 -18.83
C GLU A 159 7.81 -1.85 -19.99
N GLU A 160 6.57 -1.53 -20.35
CA GLU A 160 6.23 -0.49 -21.34
C GLU A 160 6.47 0.94 -20.83
N GLY A 161 6.78 1.13 -19.54
CA GLY A 161 6.98 2.43 -18.91
C GLY A 161 5.69 3.23 -18.70
N ILE A 162 4.53 2.58 -18.75
CA ILE A 162 3.22 3.19 -18.45
C ILE A 162 3.04 3.30 -16.93
N LEU A 163 3.36 2.23 -16.21
CA LEU A 163 3.39 2.23 -14.75
C LEU A 163 4.82 2.42 -14.24
N PRO A 164 5.02 3.19 -13.17
CA PRO A 164 6.34 3.33 -12.59
C PRO A 164 6.69 2.11 -11.74
N GLN A 165 7.92 1.67 -11.90
CA GLN A 165 8.60 0.72 -11.03
C GLN A 165 9.25 1.50 -9.87
N ILE A 166 9.25 0.92 -8.68
CA ILE A 166 9.91 1.55 -7.53
C ILE A 166 11.37 1.09 -7.50
N HIS A 167 12.29 2.05 -7.54
CA HIS A 167 13.72 1.81 -7.43
C HIS A 167 14.32 2.63 -6.30
N PHE A 168 15.15 1.99 -5.47
CA PHE A 168 16.01 2.73 -4.54
C PHE A 168 17.24 3.25 -5.26
N ASP A 169 17.34 4.58 -5.37
CA ASP A 169 18.49 5.27 -5.97
C ASP A 169 18.60 6.70 -5.39
N PHE A 170 19.71 7.36 -5.66
CA PHE A 170 19.95 8.74 -5.25
C PHE A 170 19.14 9.71 -6.10
N CYS A 171 18.36 10.56 -5.44
CA CYS A 171 17.68 11.65 -6.12
C CYS A 171 18.69 12.65 -6.69
N SER A 172 18.61 12.94 -7.98
CA SER A 172 19.50 13.88 -8.69
C SER A 172 19.41 15.33 -8.22
N VAL A 173 18.38 15.69 -7.45
CA VAL A 173 18.15 17.05 -6.94
C VAL A 173 18.53 17.18 -5.47
N CYS A 174 18.05 16.30 -4.59
CA CYS A 174 18.35 16.38 -3.16
C CYS A 174 19.55 15.53 -2.70
N GLY A 175 20.07 14.64 -3.54
CA GLY A 175 21.24 13.81 -3.25
C GLY A 175 21.01 12.72 -2.19
N LEU A 176 19.77 12.50 -1.76
CA LEU A 176 19.40 11.47 -0.79
C LEU A 176 18.96 10.20 -1.52
N GLU A 177 19.37 9.04 -1.01
CA GLU A 177 18.87 7.73 -1.43
C GLU A 177 17.43 7.55 -0.95
N LYS A 178 16.51 7.28 -1.89
CA LYS A 178 15.07 7.17 -1.66
C LYS A 178 14.43 6.24 -2.69
N GLU A 179 13.18 5.88 -2.43
CA GLU A 179 12.30 5.31 -3.44
C GLU A 179 12.05 6.33 -4.58
N LEU A 180 12.41 5.94 -5.79
CA LEU A 180 12.17 6.66 -7.02
C LEU A 180 11.19 5.88 -7.89
N ARG A 181 10.20 6.56 -8.44
CA ARG A 181 9.24 6.00 -9.40
C ARG A 181 9.83 6.08 -10.79
N MET A 182 10.22 4.97 -11.43
CA MET A 182 10.90 4.93 -12.72
C MET A 182 9.99 4.36 -13.82
N TYR A 183 9.87 5.06 -14.94
CA TYR A 183 8.96 4.73 -16.03
C TYR A 183 9.69 4.01 -17.17
N GLY A 184 9.87 2.70 -17.02
CA GLY A 184 10.62 1.86 -17.96
C GLY A 184 12.14 2.12 -17.92
N ASP A 185 12.90 1.27 -18.62
CA ASP A 185 14.37 1.20 -18.49
C ASP A 185 15.12 2.47 -18.94
N ASN A 186 14.47 3.34 -19.71
CA ASN A 186 15.08 4.53 -20.31
C ASN A 186 14.74 5.83 -19.58
N ASP A 187 14.03 5.77 -18.45
CA ASP A 187 13.67 6.94 -17.67
C ASP A 187 14.91 7.58 -17.03
N ARG A 188 15.22 8.80 -17.49
CA ARG A 188 16.36 9.58 -17.00
C ARG A 188 16.01 10.54 -15.87
N ASP A 189 14.73 10.69 -15.56
CA ASP A 189 14.27 11.60 -14.51
C ASP A 189 14.46 10.97 -13.13
N LYS A 190 15.68 10.97 -12.61
CA LYS A 190 15.99 10.42 -11.28
C LYS A 190 15.63 11.37 -10.13
N ARG A 191 14.42 11.93 -10.13
CA ARG A 191 13.91 12.77 -9.03
C ARG A 191 13.00 11.98 -8.10
N CYS A 192 13.10 12.25 -6.80
CA CYS A 192 12.13 11.72 -5.83
C CYS A 192 10.83 12.54 -5.88
N TYR A 193 9.77 12.02 -5.24
CA TYR A 193 8.47 12.71 -5.17
C TYR A 193 8.59 14.16 -4.67
N ASN A 194 9.31 14.38 -3.57
CA ASN A 194 9.51 15.73 -3.00
C ASN A 194 10.29 16.68 -3.93
N CYS A 195 11.00 16.15 -4.92
CA CYS A 195 11.72 16.94 -5.93
C CYS A 195 10.93 17.08 -7.25
N GLY A 196 9.64 16.73 -7.23
CA GLY A 196 8.70 16.98 -8.32
C GLY A 196 8.54 15.85 -9.32
N LYS A 197 8.78 14.60 -8.92
CA LYS A 197 8.42 13.42 -9.72
C LYS A 197 7.11 12.82 -9.22
N GLU A 198 6.05 12.99 -10.01
CA GLU A 198 4.72 12.43 -9.74
C GLU A 198 4.35 11.25 -10.63
#